data_AF-A0AAW2XMJ9-F1
#
_entry.id   AF-A0AAW2XMJ9-F1
#
_cell.length_a   1.000
_cell.length_b   1.000
_cell.length_c   1.000
_cell.angle_alpha   90.00
_cell.angle_beta   90.00
_cell.angle_gamma   90.00
#
_symmetry.space_group_name_H-M   'P 1'
#
loop_
_entity.id
_entity.type
_entity.pdbx_description
1 polymer ?
#
loop_
_entity_poly.entity_id
_entity_poly.type
_entity_poly.pdbx_seq_one_letter_code
_entity_poly.pdbx_strand_id
1 'polypeptide(L)'
;MCNNAGTYGDHLVKQFVRSLKGNAFDWYTDLEAGSINGWEQLEQEFLNRFYSTRRTVSMVELTNSSQWKEDQSLTTSIGGGT
;
A
#
# COMPACT_ATOMS: atom_id res chain seq x y z
N MET A 1 2.35 39.71 10.63
CA MET A 1 1.99 38.30 10.86
C MET A 1 3.24 37.48 10.58
N CYS A 2 3.84 36.88 11.61
CA CYS A 2 5.10 36.14 11.46
C CYS A 2 4.80 34.80 10.79
N ASN A 3 5.26 34.63 9.56
CA ASN A 3 5.09 33.41 8.79
C ASN A 3 5.96 32.29 9.40
N ASN A 4 5.33 31.38 10.14
CA ASN A 4 5.90 30.16 10.73
C ASN A 4 6.30 29.09 9.69
N ALA A 5 6.62 29.51 8.47
CA ALA A 5 6.85 28.62 7.33
C ALA A 5 8.05 27.66 7.53
N GLY A 6 8.99 27.99 8.43
CA GLY A 6 10.10 27.10 8.81
C GLY A 6 9.84 26.22 10.04
N THR A 7 8.91 26.56 10.93
CA THR A 7 8.81 25.88 12.24
C THR A 7 7.81 24.73 12.26
N TYR A 8 6.73 24.85 11.48
CA TYR A 8 5.66 23.86 11.51
C TYR A 8 6.11 22.53 10.90
N GLY A 9 6.76 22.57 9.73
CA GLY A 9 7.34 21.39 9.10
C GLY A 9 8.37 20.69 10.00
N ASP A 10 9.26 21.45 10.62
CA ASP A 10 10.27 20.93 11.53
C ASP A 10 9.66 20.21 12.75
N HIS A 11 8.57 20.75 13.29
CA HIS A 11 7.85 20.12 14.40
C HIS A 11 7.20 18.80 13.97
N LEU A 12 6.61 18.75 12.78
CA LEU A 12 6.01 17.53 12.24
C LEU A 12 7.06 16.44 12.01
N VAL A 13 8.21 16.78 11.40
CA VAL A 13 9.33 15.84 11.22
C VAL A 13 9.75 15.25 12.57
N LYS A 14 10.00 16.09 13.57
CA LYS A 14 10.42 15.64 14.91
C LYS A 14 9.37 14.73 15.57
N GLN A 15 8.08 15.04 15.42
CA GLN A 15 7.02 14.24 16.02
C GLN A 15 6.84 12.90 15.30
N PHE A 16 6.96 12.88 13.97
CA PHE A 16 6.83 11.67 13.17
C PHE A 16 8.01 10.72 13.37
N VAL A 17 9.24 11.22 13.37
CA VAL A 17 10.42 10.38 13.64
C VAL A 17 10.31 9.67 15.01
N ARG A 18 9.70 10.32 16.01
CA ARG A 18 9.43 9.72 17.33
C ARG A 18 8.32 8.66 17.32
N SER A 19 7.43 8.65 16.32
CA SER A 19 6.37 7.65 16.20
C SER A 19 6.81 6.41 15.42
N LEU A 20 7.88 6.51 14.63
CA LEU A 20 8.47 5.38 13.90
C LEU A 20 8.94 4.27 14.84
N LYS A 21 8.71 3.01 14.44
CA LYS A 21 9.10 1.81 15.18
C LYS A 21 9.50 0.68 14.24
N GLY A 22 10.41 -0.18 14.70
CA GLY A 22 10.88 -1.35 13.97
C GLY A 22 11.44 -0.99 12.59
N ASN A 23 11.08 -1.75 11.56
CA ASN A 23 11.54 -1.57 10.18
C ASN A 23 11.34 -0.15 9.62
N ALA A 24 10.34 0.59 10.12
CA ALA A 24 10.12 1.98 9.73
C ALA A 24 11.15 2.95 10.33
N PHE A 25 11.60 2.67 11.55
CA PHE A 25 12.69 3.43 12.18
C PHE A 25 14.05 3.07 11.57
N ASP A 26 14.31 1.78 11.33
CA ASP A 26 15.54 1.31 10.70
C ASP A 26 15.73 1.94 9.31
N TRP A 27 14.66 1.98 8.51
CA TRP A 27 14.65 2.69 7.23
C TRP A 27 15.03 4.17 7.38
N TYR A 28 14.46 4.88 8.35
CA TYR A 28 14.76 6.30 8.55
C TYR A 28 16.24 6.52 8.92
N THR A 29 16.84 5.62 9.71
CA THR A 29 18.25 5.71 10.08
C THR A 29 19.21 5.37 8.94
N ASP A 30 18.76 4.60 7.95
CA ASP A 30 19.55 4.24 6.77
C ASP A 30 19.53 5.32 5.67
N LEU A 31 18.71 6.36 5.80
CA LEU A 31 18.63 7.44 4.83
C LEU A 31 19.91 8.30 4.85
N GLU A 32 20.38 8.69 3.66
CA GLU A 32 21.54 9.57 3.54
C GLU A 32 21.30 10.92 4.23
N ALA A 33 22.33 11.45 4.90
CA ALA A 33 22.24 12.76 5.53
C ALA A 33 21.95 13.85 4.48
N GLY A 34 20.91 14.65 4.71
CA GLY A 34 20.46 15.68 3.76
C GLY A 34 19.49 15.19 2.68
N SER A 35 19.14 13.90 2.68
CA SER A 35 18.11 13.35 1.78
C SER A 35 16.71 13.87 2.10
N ILE A 36 16.45 14.32 3.32
CA ILE A 36 15.17 14.90 3.76
C ILE A 36 15.40 16.35 4.19
N ASN A 37 14.83 17.30 3.45
CA ASN A 37 14.93 18.73 3.74
C ASN A 37 13.72 19.29 4.50
N GLY A 38 12.67 18.49 4.70
CA GLY A 38 11.46 18.91 5.39
C GLY A 38 10.36 17.86 5.39
N TRP A 39 9.20 18.25 5.93
CA TRP A 39 8.04 17.37 6.11
C TRP A 39 7.57 16.72 4.81
N GLU A 40 7.35 17.49 3.75
CA GLU A 40 6.80 16.97 2.48
C GLU A 40 7.68 15.87 1.88
N GLN A 41 9.00 16.03 1.94
CA GLN A 41 9.95 15.06 1.40
C GLN A 41 10.00 13.78 2.26
N LEU A 42 9.95 13.93 3.60
CA LEU A 42 9.86 12.79 4.52
C LEU A 42 8.59 11.98 4.26
N GLU A 43 7.44 12.66 4.13
CA GLU A 43 6.14 12.05 3.89
C GLU A 43 6.14 11.29 2.56
N GLN A 44 6.65 11.90 1.48
CA GLN A 44 6.71 11.26 0.18
C GLN A 44 7.61 10.02 0.15
N GLU A 45 8.81 10.10 0.73
CA GLU A 45 9.74 8.95 0.78
C GLU A 45 9.17 7.81 1.64
N PHE A 46 8.52 8.15 2.77
CA PHE A 46 7.84 7.17 3.60
C PHE A 46 6.70 6.48 2.85
N LEU A 47 5.85 7.25 2.17
CA LEU A 47 4.77 6.70 1.36
C LEU A 47 5.32 5.84 0.21
N ASN A 48 6.34 6.28 -0.51
CA ASN A 48 6.94 5.48 -1.57
C ASN A 48 7.48 4.12 -1.05
N ARG A 49 8.06 4.11 0.16
CA ARG A 49 8.66 2.91 0.75
C ARG A 49 7.64 1.95 1.36
N PHE A 50 6.69 2.46 2.16
CA PHE A 50 5.77 1.64 2.95
C PHE A 50 4.37 1.56 2.33
N TYR A 51 4.01 2.55 1.52
CA TYR A 51 2.79 2.58 0.76
C TYR A 51 3.09 2.17 -0.68
N SER A 52 3.18 0.86 -0.91
CA SER A 52 3.10 0.37 -2.27
C SER A 52 1.76 0.83 -2.84
N THR A 53 1.77 1.53 -3.98
CA THR A 53 0.58 1.71 -4.81
C THR A 53 0.07 0.32 -5.17
N ARG A 54 -0.70 -0.27 -4.25
CA ARG A 54 -1.42 -1.52 -4.46
C ARG A 54 -2.10 -1.33 -5.79
N ARG A 55 -1.71 -2.15 -6.77
CA ARG A 55 -2.39 -2.26 -8.05
C ARG A 55 -3.88 -2.13 -7.79
N THR A 56 -4.50 -1.08 -8.33
CA THR A 56 -5.95 -0.99 -8.34
C THR A 56 -6.41 -2.21 -9.11
N VAL A 57 -6.91 -3.22 -8.41
CA VAL A 57 -7.39 -4.44 -9.06
C VAL A 57 -8.60 -4.03 -9.88
N SER A 58 -8.45 -4.05 -11.19
CA SER A 58 -9.53 -3.65 -12.10
C SER A 58 -10.59 -4.74 -12.14
N MET A 59 -11.85 -4.37 -12.42
CA MET A 59 -12.95 -5.33 -12.59
C MET A 59 -12.59 -6.43 -13.62
N VAL A 60 -11.77 -6.09 -14.62
CA VAL A 60 -11.27 -7.04 -15.61
C VAL A 60 -10.34 -8.11 -15.01
N GLU A 61 -9.46 -7.72 -14.08
CA GLU A 61 -8.55 -8.64 -13.40
C GLU A 61 -9.32 -9.57 -12.44
N LEU A 62 -10.37 -9.07 -11.79
CA LEU A 62 -11.29 -9.85 -10.95
C LEU A 62 -12.07 -10.91 -11.75
N THR A 63 -12.48 -10.57 -12.98
CA THR A 63 -13.20 -11.53 -13.85
C THR A 63 -12.29 -12.55 -14.53
N ASN A 64 -10.96 -12.35 -14.47
CA ASN A 64 -9.98 -13.23 -15.11
C ASN A 64 -9.52 -14.39 -14.23
N SER A 65 -9.98 -14.47 -12.97
CA SER A 65 -9.93 -15.70 -12.18
C SER A 65 -10.93 -16.70 -12.76
N SER A 66 -10.51 -17.42 -13.80
CA SER A 66 -11.24 -18.55 -14.35
C SER A 66 -11.45 -19.58 -13.25
N GLN A 67 -12.70 -19.73 -12.82
CA GLN A 67 -13.17 -20.83 -11.99
C GLN A 67 -12.77 -22.12 -12.71
N TRP A 68 -11.87 -22.89 -12.12
CA TRP A 68 -11.46 -24.22 -12.58
C TRP A 68 -12.75 -24.97 -12.88
N LYS A 69 -13.02 -25.15 -14.17
CA LYS A 69 -14.11 -25.98 -14.63
C LYS A 69 -13.69 -27.39 -14.26
N GLU A 70 -14.18 -27.91 -13.14
CA GLU A 70 -14.41 -29.35 -13.04
C GLU A 70 -15.52 -29.67 -14.03
N ASP A 71 -15.10 -29.79 -15.29
CA ASP A 71 -15.92 -30.28 -16.38
C ASP A 71 -15.80 -31.81 -16.41
N GLN A 72 -16.96 -32.45 -16.24
CA GLN A 72 -17.35 -33.77 -16.75
C GLN A 72 -16.94 -35.06 -16.02
N SER A 73 -17.94 -35.61 -15.33
CA SER A 73 -18.47 -36.95 -15.66
C SER A 73 -19.99 -36.93 -15.47
N LEU A 74 -20.81 -36.73 -16.52
CA LEU A 74 -21.47 -37.79 -17.32
C LEU A 74 -22.11 -38.85 -16.38
N THR A 75 -23.40 -39.18 -16.39
CA THR A 75 -24.19 -39.72 -17.51
C THR A 75 -25.70 -39.75 -17.17
N THR A 76 -26.54 -39.45 -18.16
CA THR A 76 -27.79 -40.13 -18.55
C THR A 76 -28.46 -41.13 -17.57
N SER A 77 -29.73 -40.88 -17.23
CA SER A 77 -30.86 -41.83 -17.41
C SER A 77 -32.18 -41.08 -17.17
N ILE A 78 -32.88 -40.64 -18.21
CA ILE A 78 -34.03 -41.32 -18.82
C ILE A 78 -35.10 -41.76 -17.80
N GLY A 79 -36.19 -40.98 -17.78
CA GLY A 79 -37.57 -41.45 -17.95
C GLY A 79 -38.23 -42.29 -16.85
N GLY A 80 -39.37 -41.80 -16.35
CA GLY A 80 -40.37 -42.64 -15.69
C GLY A 80 -41.37 -41.86 -14.85
N GLY A 81 -42.44 -41.38 -15.48
CA GLY A 81 -43.67 -41.03 -14.77
C GLY A 81 -44.63 -42.22 -14.77
N THR A 82 -45.21 -42.52 -13.61
CA THR A 82 -46.64 -42.81 -13.32
C THR A 82 -46.78 -42.88 -11.81
#